data_AF-A0A2M8FWF4-F1
#
_entry.id   AF-A0A2M8FWF4-F1
#
_cell.length_a   1.000
_cell.length_b   1.000
_cell.length_c   1.000
_cell.angle_alpha   90.00
_cell.angle_beta   90.00
_cell.angle_gamma   90.00
#
_symmetry.space_group_name_H-M   'P 1'
#
loop_
_entity.id
_entity.type
_entity.pdbx_description
1 polymer ?
#
loop_
_entity_poly.entity_id
_entity_poly.type
_entity_poly.pdbx_seq_one_letter_code
_entity_poly.pdbx_strand_id
1 'polypeptide(L)' 'MRLNTLGQICKQHIQQIDTRKNVQIHEYVVMPNHVHIIVIISEFTNPMNT' A
#
# COMPACT_ATOMS: atom_id res chain seq x y z
N MET A 1 1.90 16.83 -10.38
CA MET A 1 3.19 17.04 -9.68
C MET A 1 4.19 15.98 -10.19
N ARG A 2 5.44 16.33 -10.52
CA ARG A 2 6.45 15.37 -11.00
C ARG A 2 7.24 14.83 -9.81
N LEU A 3 7.19 13.51 -9.57
CA LEU A 3 7.95 12.87 -8.49
C LEU A 3 9.45 12.87 -8.83
N ASN A 4 10.28 13.21 -7.84
CA ASN A 4 11.73 12.98 -7.89
C ASN A 4 12.03 11.47 -7.71
N THR A 5 13.31 11.10 -7.74
CA THR A 5 13.74 9.70 -7.61
C THR A 5 13.21 9.03 -6.33
N LEU A 6 13.24 9.73 -5.20
CA LEU A 6 12.74 9.19 -3.93
C LEU A 6 11.23 8.97 -3.97
N GLY A 7 10.46 9.92 -4.51
CA GLY A 7 9.03 9.78 -4.68
C GLY A 7 8.64 8.64 -5.62
N GLN A 8 9.45 8.40 -6.66
CA GLN A 8 9.27 7.25 -7.56
C GLN A 8 9.51 5.93 -6.83
N ILE A 9 10.54 5.85 -5.98
CA ILE A 9 10.82 4.65 -5.15
C ILE A 9 9.64 4.41 -4.19
N CYS A 10 9.13 5.44 -3.51
CA CYS A 10 7.97 5.31 -2.64
C CYS A 10 6.76 4.77 -3.42
N LYS A 11 6.47 5.33 -4.60
CA LYS A 11 5.40 4.86 -5.48
C LYS A 11 5.55 3.38 -5.84
N GLN A 12 6.74 2.97 -6.26
CA GLN A 12 7.04 1.58 -6.63
C GLN A 12 6.82 0.63 -5.45
N HIS A 13 7.28 1.00 -4.24
CA HIS A 13 7.09 0.18 -3.05
C HIS A 13 5.61 0.08 -2.63
N ILE A 14 4.85 1.18 -2.72
CA ILE A 14 3.41 1.15 -2.42
C ILE A 14 2.69 0.18 -3.35
N GLN A 15 3.04 0.15 -4.65
CA GLN A 15 2.46 -0.78 -5.61
C GLN A 15 2.82 -2.24 -5.32
N GLN A 16 3.95 -2.51 -4.66
CA GLN A 16 4.31 -3.86 -4.22
C GLN A 16 3.51 -4.32 -2.99
N ILE A 17 2.93 -3.40 -2.19
CA ILE A 17 2.12 -3.77 -1.02
C ILE A 17 0.89 -4.58 -1.43
N ASP A 18 0.34 -4.33 -2.61
CA ASP A 18 -0.82 -5.03 -3.17
C ASP A 18 -0.57 -6.54 -3.38
N THR A 19 0.69 -6.99 -3.31
CA THR A 19 1.06 -8.41 -3.37
C THR A 19 0.93 -9.14 -2.03
N ARG A 20 0.65 -8.42 -0.94
CA ARG A 20 0.50 -9.02 0.40
C ARG A 20 -0.87 -9.66 0.52
N LYS A 21 -0.91 -10.87 1.06
CA LYS A 21 -2.19 -11.53 1.38
C LYS A 21 -2.98 -10.65 2.35
N ASN A 22 -4.21 -10.35 1.99
CA ASN A 22 -5.21 -9.66 2.80
C ASN A 22 -5.00 -8.15 2.98
N VAL A 23 -4.12 -7.53 2.20
CA VAL A 23 -3.94 -6.07 2.19
C VAL A 23 -4.02 -5.57 0.76
N GLN A 24 -4.93 -4.64 0.51
CA GLN A 24 -5.07 -3.97 -0.78
C GLN A 24 -4.92 -2.46 -0.60
N ILE A 25 -4.23 -1.79 -1.54
CA ILE A 25 -4.16 -0.33 -1.57
C ILE A 25 -5.41 0.22 -2.26
N HIS A 26 -6.21 1.03 -1.58
CA HIS A 26 -7.35 1.72 -2.20
C HIS A 26 -6.91 3.02 -2.87
N GLU A 27 -6.18 3.87 -2.12
CA GLU A 27 -5.71 5.17 -2.60
C GLU A 27 -4.42 5.56 -1.88
N TYR A 28 -3.56 6.35 -2.53
CA TYR A 28 -2.37 6.90 -1.90
C TYR A 28 -1.95 8.23 -2.52
N VAL A 29 -1.23 9.04 -1.74
CA VAL A 29 -0.52 10.22 -2.25
C VAL A 29 0.86 10.32 -1.63
N VAL A 30 1.86 10.57 -2.48
CA VAL A 30 3.26 10.81 -2.09
C VAL A 30 3.51 12.31 -2.08
N MET A 31 3.75 12.87 -0.90
CA MET A 31 4.13 14.26 -0.69
C MET A 31 5.64 14.36 -0.45
N PRO A 32 6.25 15.57 -0.51
CA PRO A 32 7.70 15.71 -0.34
C PRO A 32 8.28 15.16 0.97
N ASN A 33 7.50 15.17 2.05
CA ASN A 33 7.95 14.80 3.39
C ASN A 33 7.15 13.66 4.06
N HIS A 34 6.04 13.22 3.47
CA HIS A 34 5.20 12.15 4.02
C HIS A 34 4.36 11.47 2.94
N VAL A 35 3.70 10.37 3.31
CA VAL A 35 2.80 9.61 2.43
C VAL A 35 1.49 9.39 3.18
N HIS A 36 0.36 9.57 2.49
CA HIS A 36 -0.95 9.10 2.94
C HIS A 36 -1.36 7.89 2.13
N ILE A 37 -1.89 6.85 2.80
CA ILE A 37 -2.34 5.61 2.16
C ILE A 37 -3.66 5.18 2.82
N ILE A 38 -4.65 4.88 2.00
CA ILE A 38 -5.89 4.21 2.41
C ILE A 38 -5.76 2.74 2.01
N VAL A 39 -5.93 1.84 2.97
CA VAL A 39 -5.81 0.39 2.77
C VAL A 39 -7.11 -0.33 3.13
N ILE A 40 -7.39 -1.39 2.38
CA ILE A 40 -8.45 -2.35 2.70
C ILE A 40 -7.76 -3.58 3.32
N ILE A 41 -8.25 -4.02 4.48
CA ILE A 41 -7.76 -5.19 5.18
C ILE A 41 -8.86 -6.25 5.14
N SER A 42 -8.58 -7.37 4.49
CA SER A 42 -9.50 -8.52 4.46
C SER A 42 -9.26 -9.42 5.67
N GLU A 43 -10.31 -10.06 6.19
CA GLU A 43 -10.15 -11.02 7.28
C GLU A 43 -9.27 -12.20 6.86
N PHE A 44 -8.33 -12.59 7.73
CA PHE A 44 -7.65 -13.87 7.61
C PHE A 44 -8.58 -14.94 8.19
N THR A 45 -9.27 -15.68 7.33
CA THR A 45 -9.94 -16.92 7.76
C THR A 45 -8.86 -17.92 8.17
N ASN A 46 -8.61 -18.05 9.47
CA ASN A 46 -7.78 -19.13 10.00
C ASN A 46 -8.55 -20.46 9.80
N PRO A 47 -8.06 -21.39 8.96
CA PRO A 47 -8.80 -22.61 8.62
C PRO A 47 -8.97 -23.60 9.80
N MET A 48 -8.49 -23.27 11.00
CA MET A 48 -8.62 -24.13 12.19
C MET A 48 -9.79 -23.78 13.12
N ASN A 49 -10.62 -22.78 12.79
CA ASN A 49 -11.74 -22.33 13.65
C ASN A 49 -13.14 -22.62 13.08
N THR A 50 -13.28 -23.60 12.18
CA THR A 50 -14.57 -24.10 11.67
C THR A 50 -14.78 -25.55 12.04
#